data_AF-A0A967KGW3-F1
#
_entry.id   AF-A0A967KGW3-F1
#
_cell.length_a   1.000
_cell.length_b   1.000
_cell.length_c   1.000
_cell.angle_alpha   90.00
_cell.angle_beta   90.00
_cell.angle_gamma   90.00
#
_symmetry.space_group_name_H-M   'P 1'
#
loop_
_entity.id
_entity.type
_entity.pdbx_description
1 polymer ?
#
loop_
_entity_poly.entity_id
_entity_poly.type
_entity_poly.pdbx_seq_one_letter_code
_entity_poly.pdbx_strand_id
1 'polypeptide(L)'
;MNTHGHGDHVWGNVAYREAFPGVVFVGHADLDQELEGEGVERLREERERVDVVVEARLRALAEAERGAGDPAAGEEEIARLRWSLRVNRGYREDLVDLPLIPPDMEVEDPLTLDLGGREVRVLALGPAHTRTDAVVWLPEEEIVASGDLVEEGIPWFGDAHPRGWAEALGVLAA
;
A
#
# COMPACT_ATOMS: atom_id res chain seq x y z
N MET A 1 -4.34 1.72 11.22
CA MET A 1 -5.01 0.49 10.77
C MET A 1 -4.31 0.09 9.50
N ASN A 2 -3.75 -1.12 9.45
CA ASN A 2 -3.21 -1.72 8.24
C ASN A 2 -4.32 -2.57 7.65
N THR A 3 -4.89 -2.15 6.52
CA THR A 3 -6.00 -2.86 5.86
C THR A 3 -5.58 -4.18 5.24
N HIS A 4 -4.31 -4.33 4.83
CA HIS A 4 -3.70 -5.59 4.40
C HIS A 4 -2.17 -5.41 4.27
N GLY A 5 -1.44 -6.43 3.79
CA GLY A 5 0.03 -6.49 3.77
C GLY A 5 0.76 -5.94 2.54
N HIS A 6 0.09 -5.22 1.62
CA HIS A 6 0.77 -4.61 0.49
C HIS A 6 1.59 -3.37 0.89
N GLY A 7 2.64 -3.11 0.13
CA GLY A 7 3.68 -2.15 0.51
C GLY A 7 3.18 -0.72 0.66
N ASP A 8 2.28 -0.29 -0.22
CA ASP A 8 1.62 1.01 -0.18
C ASP A 8 0.67 1.20 1.01
N HIS A 9 0.35 0.12 1.74
CA HIS A 9 -0.45 0.14 2.97
C HIS A 9 0.40 0.08 4.24
N VAL A 10 1.56 -0.60 4.21
CA VAL A 10 2.33 -0.93 5.43
C VAL A 10 3.76 -0.38 5.50
N TRP A 11 4.40 -0.05 4.39
CA TRP A 11 5.81 0.40 4.40
C TRP A 11 5.99 1.75 5.06
N GLY A 12 4.97 2.60 5.06
CA GLY A 12 4.98 3.88 5.78
C GLY A 12 4.98 3.74 7.31
N ASN A 13 4.73 2.56 7.87
CA ASN A 13 4.57 2.38 9.32
C ASN A 13 5.82 2.79 10.12
N VAL A 14 7.02 2.64 9.55
CA VAL A 14 8.27 3.09 10.19
C VAL A 14 8.25 4.58 10.49
N ALA A 15 7.83 5.41 9.53
CA ALA A 15 7.75 6.84 9.70
C ALA A 15 6.73 7.23 10.78
N TYR A 16 5.59 6.51 10.86
CA TYR A 16 4.59 6.72 11.91
C TYR A 16 5.11 6.30 13.29
N ARG A 17 5.81 5.17 13.40
CA ARG A 17 6.41 4.72 14.67
C ARG A 17 7.45 5.70 15.19
N GLU A 18 8.29 6.23 14.29
CA GLU A 18 9.31 7.22 14.63
C GLU A 18 8.69 8.55 15.08
N ALA A 19 7.69 9.04 14.36
CA ALA A 19 7.02 10.30 14.68
C ALA A 19 6.12 10.18 15.94
N PHE A 20 5.53 9.01 16.17
CA PHE A 20 4.57 8.76 17.24
C PHE A 20 4.92 7.44 17.96
N PRO A 21 5.87 7.43 18.91
CA PRO A 21 6.33 6.19 19.55
C PRO A 21 5.25 5.35 20.24
N GLY A 22 4.14 5.98 20.63
CA GLY A 22 2.96 5.33 21.23
C GLY A 22 1.87 4.95 20.23
N VAL A 23 2.10 5.07 18.92
CA VAL A 23 1.15 4.60 17.90
C VAL A 23 0.92 3.11 18.04
N VAL A 24 -0.33 2.69 17.84
CA VAL A 24 -0.75 1.29 17.82
C VAL A 24 -1.17 0.96 16.40
N PHE A 25 -0.49 0.00 15.77
CA PHE A 25 -0.90 -0.55 14.50
C PHE A 25 -1.87 -1.71 14.74
N VAL A 26 -3.08 -1.57 14.21
CA VAL A 26 -4.11 -2.61 14.21
C VAL A 26 -4.09 -3.27 12.84
N GLY A 27 -4.20 -4.60 12.76
CA GLY A 27 -4.26 -5.33 11.50
C GLY A 27 -4.84 -6.74 11.68
N HIS A 28 -5.10 -7.42 10.56
CA HIS A 28 -5.54 -8.81 10.54
C HIS A 28 -4.57 -9.73 11.30
N ALA A 29 -5.06 -10.77 11.97
CA ALA A 29 -4.23 -11.67 12.80
C ALA A 29 -3.07 -12.33 12.03
N ASP A 30 -3.30 -12.73 10.77
CA ASP A 30 -2.25 -13.30 9.92
C ASP A 30 -1.30 -12.28 9.26
N LEU A 31 -1.42 -10.97 9.54
CA LEU A 31 -0.61 -9.94 8.89
C LEU A 31 0.88 -10.06 9.24
N ASP A 32 1.21 -10.37 10.49
CA ASP A 32 2.62 -10.56 10.90
C ASP A 32 3.28 -11.67 10.06
N GLN A 33 2.62 -12.82 9.96
CA GLN A 33 3.09 -13.94 9.14
C GLN A 33 3.18 -13.59 7.65
N GLU A 34 2.37 -12.66 7.15
CA GLU A 34 2.45 -12.22 5.75
C GLU A 34 3.67 -11.34 5.53
N LEU A 35 3.91 -10.41 6.45
CA LEU A 35 5.05 -9.50 6.40
C LEU A 35 6.37 -10.25 6.52
N GLU A 36 6.47 -11.26 7.38
CA GLU A 36 7.66 -12.12 7.51
C GLU A 36 7.95 -12.98 6.27
N GLY A 37 6.92 -13.32 5.50
CA GLY A 37 7.01 -14.15 4.31
C GLY A 37 6.94 -13.35 3.01
N GLU A 38 5.73 -13.26 2.46
CA GLU A 38 5.44 -12.62 1.18
C GLU A 38 5.83 -11.13 1.17
N GLY A 39 5.74 -10.44 2.31
CA GLY A 39 6.15 -9.05 2.44
C GLY A 39 7.65 -8.83 2.21
N VAL A 40 8.51 -9.75 2.68
CA VAL A 40 9.96 -9.68 2.45
C VAL A 40 10.29 -9.85 0.97
N GLU A 41 9.65 -10.81 0.30
CA GLU A 41 9.82 -11.04 -1.14
C GLU A 41 9.29 -9.85 -1.96
N ARG A 42 8.10 -9.32 -1.65
CA ARG A 42 7.57 -8.09 -2.29
C ARG A 42 8.52 -6.91 -2.16
N LEU A 43 9.06 -6.65 -0.96
CA LEU A 43 10.01 -5.57 -0.76
C LEU A 43 11.29 -5.76 -1.57
N ARG A 44 11.77 -7.01 -1.68
CA ARG A 44 12.91 -7.34 -2.53
C ARG A 44 12.60 -7.08 -4.01
N GLU A 45 11.50 -7.60 -4.52
CA GLU A 45 11.07 -7.41 -5.91
C GLU A 45 10.89 -5.93 -6.25
N GLU A 46 10.34 -5.15 -5.31
CA GLU A 46 10.14 -3.72 -5.49
C GLU A 46 11.47 -2.96 -5.56
N ARG A 47 12.46 -3.32 -4.74
CA ARG A 47 13.83 -2.77 -4.82
C ARG A 47 14.45 -3.03 -6.19
N GLU A 48 14.32 -4.26 -6.70
CA GLU A 48 14.81 -4.62 -8.04
C GLU A 48 14.06 -3.83 -9.13
N ARG A 49 12.73 -3.69 -9.01
CA ARG A 49 11.88 -2.94 -9.95
C ARG A 49 12.23 -1.46 -9.98
N VAL A 50 12.37 -0.81 -8.82
CA VAL A 50 12.66 0.63 -8.76
C VAL A 50 14.05 0.94 -9.32
N ASP A 51 15.04 0.06 -9.13
CA ASP A 51 16.36 0.21 -9.74
C ASP A 51 16.29 0.22 -11.27
N VAL A 52 15.56 -0.73 -11.85
CA VAL A 52 15.33 -0.78 -13.30
C VAL A 52 14.62 0.50 -13.79
N VAL A 53 13.64 0.97 -13.04
CA VAL A 53 12.90 2.20 -13.36
C VAL A 53 13.83 3.41 -13.33
N VAL A 54 14.61 3.61 -12.27
CA VAL A 54 15.55 4.74 -12.14
C VAL A 54 16.57 4.75 -13.28
N GLU A 55 17.18 3.60 -13.58
CA GLU A 55 18.15 3.49 -14.67
C GLU A 55 17.53 3.78 -16.05
N ALA A 56 16.30 3.31 -16.29
CA ALA A 56 15.57 3.63 -17.51
C ALA A 56 15.28 5.14 -17.64
N ARG A 57 14.88 5.81 -16.53
CA ARG A 57 14.57 7.25 -16.54
C ARG A 57 15.84 8.09 -16.72
N LEU A 58 16.97 7.65 -16.17
CA LEU A 58 18.27 8.29 -16.40
C LEU A 58 18.67 8.26 -17.87
N ARG A 59 18.54 7.10 -18.53
CA ARG A 59 18.85 6.95 -19.96
C ARG A 59 17.93 7.82 -20.82
N ALA A 60 16.62 7.79 -20.55
CA ALA A 60 15.62 8.58 -21.25
C ALA A 60 15.88 10.09 -21.09
N LEU A 61 16.18 10.56 -19.87
CA LEU A 61 16.50 11.96 -19.63
C LEU A 61 17.77 12.39 -20.39
N ALA A 62 18.83 11.58 -20.34
CA ALA A 62 20.06 11.89 -21.04
C ALA A 62 19.89 11.92 -22.57
N GLU A 63 18.99 11.09 -23.12
CA GLU A 63 18.64 11.12 -24.54
C GLU A 63 17.82 12.36 -24.90
N ALA A 64 16.80 12.69 -24.10
CA ALA A 64 15.97 13.88 -24.29
C ALA A 64 16.82 15.17 -24.25
N GLU A 65 17.80 15.26 -23.34
CA GLU A 65 18.72 16.40 -23.25
C GLU A 65 19.70 16.52 -24.44
N ARG A 66 19.95 15.43 -25.19
CA ARG A 66 20.79 15.42 -26.40
C ARG A 66 20.00 15.71 -27.69
N GLY A 67 18.69 15.53 -27.67
CA GLY A 67 17.83 15.55 -28.86
C GLY A 67 17.52 16.95 -29.39
N ALA A 68 17.65 17.12 -30.71
CA ALA A 68 17.21 18.30 -31.45
C ALA A 68 15.80 18.03 -32.05
N GLY A 69 14.77 18.60 -31.44
CA GLY A 69 13.37 18.56 -31.88
C GLY A 69 12.65 19.87 -31.54
N ASP A 70 11.31 19.88 -31.55
CA ASP A 70 10.52 21.02 -31.06
C ASP A 70 10.97 21.37 -29.63
N PRO A 71 11.56 22.57 -29.40
CA PRO A 71 12.09 22.94 -28.10
C PRO A 71 11.04 22.89 -26.98
N ALA A 72 9.78 23.24 -27.27
CA ALA A 72 8.72 23.27 -26.26
C ALA A 72 8.27 21.86 -25.86
N ALA A 73 8.12 20.95 -26.84
CA ALA A 73 7.83 19.54 -26.58
C ALA A 73 9.00 18.85 -25.85
N GLY A 74 10.23 19.25 -26.16
CA GLY A 74 11.44 18.80 -25.46
C GLY A 74 11.49 19.28 -24.01
N GLU A 75 11.13 20.53 -23.73
CA GLU A 75 11.11 21.10 -22.38
C GLU A 75 10.10 20.40 -21.45
N GLU A 76 8.88 20.14 -21.93
CA GLU A 76 7.85 19.45 -21.14
C GLU A 76 8.26 18.01 -20.82
N GLU A 77 8.83 17.30 -21.80
CA GLU A 77 9.28 15.93 -21.59
C GLU A 77 10.48 15.83 -20.64
N ILE A 78 11.46 16.74 -20.77
CA ILE A 78 12.57 16.85 -19.82
C ILE A 78 12.05 17.16 -18.42
N ALA A 79 11.05 18.04 -18.27
CA ALA A 79 10.45 18.36 -16.97
C ALA A 79 9.76 17.13 -16.35
N ARG A 80 8.98 16.38 -17.14
CA ARG A 80 8.36 15.11 -16.70
C ARG A 80 9.40 14.09 -16.25
N LEU A 81 10.44 13.87 -17.05
CA LEU A 81 11.51 12.91 -16.74
C LEU A 81 12.31 13.32 -15.50
N ARG A 82 12.61 14.61 -15.32
CA ARG A 82 13.28 15.13 -14.11
C ARG A 82 12.42 14.94 -12.86
N TRP A 83 11.12 15.19 -12.95
CA TRP A 83 10.20 14.94 -11.84
C TRP A 83 10.12 13.45 -11.52
N SER A 84 9.90 12.60 -12.52
CA SER A 84 9.81 11.14 -12.36
C SER A 84 11.09 10.57 -11.75
N LEU A 85 12.26 10.99 -12.24
CA LEU A 85 13.54 10.56 -11.71
C LEU A 85 13.74 10.98 -10.25
N ARG A 86 13.32 12.20 -9.89
CA ARG A 86 13.39 12.67 -8.49
C ARG A 86 12.54 11.80 -7.57
N VAL A 87 11.30 11.53 -7.94
CA VAL A 87 10.38 10.69 -7.16
C VAL A 87 10.91 9.27 -7.03
N ASN A 88 11.33 8.64 -8.13
CA ASN A 88 11.81 7.25 -8.09
C ASN A 88 13.16 7.10 -7.37
N ARG A 89 14.02 8.13 -7.37
CA ARG A 89 15.25 8.11 -6.57
C ARG A 89 14.96 8.18 -5.08
N GLY A 90 14.09 9.10 -4.66
CA GLY A 90 13.67 9.19 -3.25
C GLY A 90 13.02 7.89 -2.80
N TYR A 91 12.08 7.38 -3.60
CA TYR A 91 11.43 6.10 -3.31
C TYR A 91 12.41 4.94 -3.21
N ARG A 92 13.41 4.85 -4.11
CA ARG A 92 14.47 3.84 -3.99
C ARG A 92 15.26 3.98 -2.68
N GLU A 93 15.58 5.20 -2.27
CA GLU A 93 16.29 5.46 -1.02
C GLU A 93 15.45 5.04 0.19
N ASP A 94 14.14 5.34 0.18
CA ASP A 94 13.19 4.97 1.25
C ASP A 94 13.06 3.44 1.42
N LEU A 95 13.28 2.67 0.36
CA LEU A 95 13.22 1.21 0.42
C LEU A 95 14.50 0.58 0.99
N VAL A 96 15.63 1.29 1.11
CA VAL A 96 16.89 0.73 1.63
C VAL A 96 16.75 0.44 3.11
N ASP A 97 17.06 -0.80 3.52
CA ASP A 97 16.98 -1.27 4.91
C ASP A 97 15.62 -1.00 5.60
N LEU A 98 14.56 -0.80 4.82
CA LEU A 98 13.20 -0.57 5.30
C LEU A 98 12.71 -1.72 6.19
N PRO A 99 12.46 -1.48 7.49
CA PRO A 99 11.89 -2.50 8.36
C PRO A 99 10.40 -2.65 8.08
N LEU A 100 9.93 -3.89 7.99
CA LEU A 100 8.50 -4.21 7.98
C LEU A 100 8.01 -4.24 9.43
N ILE A 101 7.03 -3.39 9.76
CA ILE A 101 6.49 -3.28 11.12
C ILE A 101 5.17 -4.06 11.21
N PRO A 102 5.10 -5.11 12.05
CA PRO A 102 3.88 -5.88 12.24
C PRO A 102 2.82 -5.11 13.03
N PRO A 103 1.56 -5.58 13.04
CA PRO A 103 0.54 -5.00 13.91
C PRO A 103 0.91 -5.20 15.39
N ASP A 104 0.63 -4.19 16.23
CA ASP A 104 0.67 -4.32 17.69
C ASP A 104 -0.60 -4.98 18.24
N MET A 105 -1.69 -4.90 17.46
CA MET A 105 -3.00 -5.45 17.80
C MET A 105 -3.58 -6.21 16.62
N GLU A 106 -3.81 -7.49 16.83
CA GLU A 106 -4.37 -8.43 15.87
C GLU A 106 -5.90 -8.44 15.95
N VAL A 107 -6.54 -8.58 14.78
CA VAL A 107 -7.99 -8.67 14.63
C VAL A 107 -8.32 -9.96 13.88
N GLU A 108 -9.12 -10.81 14.53
CA GLU A 108 -9.71 -12.03 13.95
C GLU A 108 -11.24 -11.90 13.96
N ASP A 109 -11.81 -11.58 15.12
CA ASP A 109 -13.22 -11.20 15.28
C ASP A 109 -13.42 -9.69 15.11
N PRO A 110 -14.64 -9.23 14.74
CA PRO A 110 -14.97 -7.81 14.70
C PRO A 110 -14.56 -7.04 15.97
N LEU A 111 -13.67 -6.06 15.80
CA LEU A 111 -13.20 -5.20 16.88
C LEU A 111 -13.97 -3.88 16.84
N THR A 112 -14.57 -3.48 17.97
CA THR A 112 -15.21 -2.16 18.11
C THR A 112 -14.32 -1.25 18.94
N LEU A 113 -13.99 -0.09 18.38
CA LEU A 113 -13.21 0.97 18.99
C LEU A 113 -14.09 2.18 19.26
N ASP A 114 -13.99 2.74 20.46
CA ASP A 114 -14.54 4.06 20.78
C ASP A 114 -13.42 5.09 20.66
N LEU A 115 -13.49 5.93 19.63
CA LEU A 115 -12.52 7.00 19.36
C LEU A 115 -13.07 8.37 19.78
N GLY A 116 -13.44 8.51 21.06
CA GLY A 116 -13.89 9.77 21.63
C GLY A 116 -15.39 10.03 21.43
N GLY A 117 -16.20 8.99 21.61
CA GLY A 117 -17.65 8.97 21.34
C GLY A 117 -18.00 8.51 19.93
N ARG A 118 -17.00 8.23 19.09
CA ARG A 118 -17.19 7.74 17.72
C ARG A 118 -16.93 6.25 17.66
N GLU A 119 -17.96 5.47 17.37
CA GLU A 119 -17.84 4.03 17.16
C GLU A 119 -17.15 3.76 15.83
N VAL A 120 -16.09 2.96 15.85
CA VAL A 120 -15.37 2.47 14.67
C VAL A 120 -15.24 0.96 14.77
N ARG A 121 -15.70 0.23 13.77
CA ARG A 121 -15.58 -1.23 13.71
C ARG A 121 -14.51 -1.63 12.73
N VAL A 122 -13.64 -2.55 13.15
CA VAL A 122 -12.66 -3.20 12.29
C VAL A 122 -13.14 -4.62 12.03
N LEU A 123 -13.25 -4.99 10.75
CA LEU A 123 -13.69 -6.33 10.34
C LEU A 123 -12.55 -6.98 9.57
N ALA A 124 -12.03 -8.10 10.06
CA ALA A 124 -11.15 -8.98 9.31
C ALA A 124 -12.00 -9.76 8.29
N LEU A 125 -11.76 -9.52 7.00
CA LEU A 125 -12.51 -10.13 5.89
C LEU A 125 -11.62 -10.97 4.95
N GLY A 126 -10.32 -11.03 5.24
CA GLY A 126 -9.37 -11.88 4.55
C GLY A 126 -9.62 -13.37 4.85
N PRO A 127 -9.20 -14.28 3.95
CA PRO A 127 -8.52 -14.01 2.69
C PRO A 127 -9.47 -13.56 1.57
N ALA A 128 -9.16 -12.44 0.88
CA ALA A 128 -9.97 -11.85 -0.19
C ALA A 128 -9.12 -11.18 -1.29
N HIS A 129 -8.84 -9.87 -1.23
CA HIS A 129 -7.90 -9.21 -2.15
C HIS A 129 -6.45 -9.64 -1.87
N THR A 130 -6.15 -9.89 -0.61
CA THR A 130 -4.91 -10.49 -0.10
C THR A 130 -5.25 -11.62 0.88
N ARG A 131 -4.25 -12.16 1.57
CA ARG A 131 -4.51 -13.09 2.67
C ARG A 131 -5.08 -12.40 3.91
N THR A 132 -4.83 -11.10 4.10
CA THR A 132 -4.95 -10.40 5.38
C THR A 132 -5.85 -9.17 5.34
N ASP A 133 -6.88 -9.21 4.49
CA ASP A 133 -7.78 -8.06 4.30
C ASP A 133 -8.59 -7.74 5.55
N ALA A 134 -8.68 -6.46 5.84
CA ALA A 134 -9.54 -5.91 6.86
C ALA A 134 -10.11 -4.57 6.41
N VAL A 135 -11.32 -4.26 6.86
CA VAL A 135 -12.01 -3.01 6.58
C VAL A 135 -12.29 -2.23 7.84
N VAL A 136 -12.46 -0.92 7.69
CA VAL A 136 -12.92 -0.03 8.76
C VAL A 136 -14.33 0.43 8.43
N TRP A 137 -15.29 0.12 9.29
CA TRP A 137 -16.68 0.52 9.18
C TRP A 137 -17.04 1.56 10.23
N LEU A 138 -17.67 2.64 9.78
CA LEU A 138 -18.14 3.73 10.61
C LEU A 138 -19.68 3.74 10.56
N PRO A 139 -20.36 3.11 11.54
CA PRO A 139 -21.78 2.83 11.45
C PRO A 139 -22.67 4.06 11.51
N GLU A 140 -22.28 5.12 12.22
CA GLU A 140 -23.07 6.34 12.32
C GLU A 140 -23.08 7.12 11.00
N GLU A 141 -21.96 7.13 10.29
CA GLU A 141 -21.80 7.82 9.01
C GLU A 141 -22.12 6.97 7.79
N GLU A 142 -22.34 5.67 7.98
CA GLU A 142 -22.51 4.68 6.93
C GLU A 142 -21.31 4.66 5.94
N ILE A 143 -20.09 4.81 6.46
CA ILE A 143 -18.85 4.87 5.66
C ILE A 143 -17.98 3.63 5.90
N VAL A 144 -17.53 3.00 4.81
CA VAL A 144 -16.50 1.97 4.83
C VAL A 144 -15.20 2.47 4.20
N ALA A 145 -14.07 2.25 4.87
CA ALA A 145 -12.76 2.22 4.22
C ALA A 145 -12.42 0.76 3.93
N SER A 146 -12.52 0.37 2.66
CA SER A 146 -12.47 -1.02 2.20
C SER A 146 -11.07 -1.59 2.02
N GLY A 147 -10.02 -0.77 2.16
CA GLY A 147 -8.75 -1.06 1.49
C GLY A 147 -9.01 -1.34 0.01
N ASP A 148 -8.35 -2.36 -0.53
CA ASP A 148 -8.38 -2.67 -1.95
C ASP A 148 -9.41 -3.76 -2.29
N LEU A 149 -10.32 -4.08 -1.35
CA LEU A 149 -11.48 -4.95 -1.64
C LEU A 149 -12.43 -4.31 -2.66
N VAL A 150 -12.51 -2.98 -2.70
CA VAL A 150 -13.33 -2.22 -3.65
C VAL A 150 -12.50 -1.08 -4.22
N GLU A 151 -12.14 -1.18 -5.49
CA GLU A 151 -11.38 -0.17 -6.22
C GLU A 151 -12.15 0.34 -7.45
N GLU A 152 -11.59 1.32 -8.16
CA GLU A 152 -12.08 1.67 -9.50
C GLU A 152 -11.81 0.52 -10.48
N GLY A 153 -12.79 -0.36 -10.65
CA GLY A 153 -12.73 -1.48 -11.59
C GLY A 153 -12.46 -2.81 -10.90
N ILE A 154 -11.65 -3.66 -11.53
CA ILE A 154 -11.29 -4.97 -10.99
C ILE A 154 -9.98 -4.79 -10.21
N PRO A 155 -9.93 -5.17 -8.91
CA PRO A 155 -8.71 -5.03 -8.14
C PRO A 155 -7.60 -5.90 -8.70
N TRP A 156 -6.37 -5.68 -8.25
CA TRP A 156 -5.26 -6.55 -8.64
C TRP A 156 -5.44 -7.97 -8.06
N PHE A 157 -5.21 -9.02 -8.86
CA PHE A 157 -5.47 -10.43 -8.51
C PHE A 157 -4.20 -11.29 -8.37
N GLY A 158 -3.02 -10.70 -8.20
CA GLY A 158 -1.77 -11.47 -8.20
C GLY A 158 -1.61 -12.43 -7.01
N ASP A 159 -2.09 -12.04 -5.83
CA ASP A 159 -2.15 -12.85 -4.61
C ASP A 159 -3.57 -12.94 -4.01
N ALA A 160 -4.59 -12.61 -4.81
CA ALA A 160 -5.98 -12.58 -4.36
C ALA A 160 -6.64 -13.97 -4.31
N HIS A 161 -7.74 -14.02 -3.54
CA HIS A 161 -8.61 -15.17 -3.32
C HIS A 161 -10.02 -14.90 -3.88
N PRO A 162 -10.31 -15.18 -5.17
CA PRO A 162 -11.54 -14.72 -5.83
C PRO A 162 -12.86 -15.14 -5.16
N ARG A 163 -12.91 -16.32 -4.54
CA ARG A 163 -14.10 -16.77 -3.80
C ARG A 163 -14.27 -16.01 -2.49
N GLY A 164 -13.20 -15.86 -1.72
CA GLY A 164 -13.19 -15.08 -0.48
C GLY A 164 -13.49 -13.61 -0.74
N TRP A 165 -13.01 -13.05 -1.87
CA TRP A 165 -13.38 -11.72 -2.32
C TRP A 165 -14.89 -11.57 -2.56
N ALA A 166 -15.52 -12.50 -3.27
CA ALA A 166 -16.97 -12.48 -3.46
C ALA A 166 -17.75 -12.58 -2.14
N GLU A 167 -17.25 -13.36 -1.17
CA GLU A 167 -17.84 -13.49 0.16
C GLU A 167 -17.70 -12.17 0.96
N ALA A 168 -16.50 -11.56 0.97
CA ALA A 168 -16.24 -10.27 1.60
C ALA A 168 -17.13 -9.15 1.03
N LEU A 169 -17.29 -9.09 -0.29
CA LEU A 169 -18.21 -8.15 -0.93
C LEU A 169 -19.67 -8.40 -0.52
N GLY A 170 -20.05 -9.66 -0.31
CA GLY A 170 -21.37 -10.02 0.22
C GLY A 170 -21.62 -9.46 1.63
N VAL A 171 -20.57 -9.44 2.48
CA VAL A 171 -20.64 -8.81 3.82
C VAL A 171 -20.78 -7.30 3.70
N LEU A 172 -20.03 -6.65 2.80
CA LEU A 172 -20.07 -5.19 2.63
C LEU A 172 -21.37 -4.67 2.00
N ALA A 173 -22.08 -5.52 1.26
CA ALA A 173 -23.33 -5.17 0.59
C ALA A 173 -24.59 -5.39 1.46
N ALA A 174 -24.45 -6.03 2.62
CA ALA A 174 -25.55 -6.40 3.52
C ALA A 174 -25.96 -5.26 4.46
#